data_AF-A0A0E3JY97-F1
#
_entry.id   AF-A0A0E3JY97-F1
#
_cell.length_a   1.000
_cell.length_b   1.000
_cell.length_c   1.000
_cell.angle_alpha   90.00
_cell.angle_beta   90.00
_cell.angle_gamma   90.00
#
_symmetry.space_group_name_H-M   'P 1'
#
loop_
_entity.id
_entity.type
_entity.pdbx_description
1 polymer ?
#
loop_
_entity_poly.entity_id
_entity_poly.type
_entity_poly.pdbx_seq_one_letter_code
_entity_poly.pdbx_strand_id
1 'polypeptide(L)'
;MHYFKKNINIPDLCMQILSGDAGYHLWYMGMIVRLFIYLPLILWILKKIHVQSFTLRLSVFITIAISYYEVSKYQNVISDKVIHFIFNNPTAAQMKIINISPFFWFLYFIMGIYIAFNYEIFKRTVLKFKVLIIVTYIGLFTYAYLNEMNMVPFIRAMYLLYFVFSILAWYIISVILSNRAVTYSIFNFFGKYSFGSYLSHVLLIQLILKIIMFKYGIRDWLAVGTVLWISSCIVNTILIKATSHIPYGYLITGNKQKSYIEMIKSINIKRVVQTVKSSF
;
A
#
# COMPACT_ATOMS: atom_id res chain seq x y z
N MET A 1 6.35 -7.23 -23.93
CA MET A 1 6.74 -6.13 -24.86
C MET A 1 5.53 -5.34 -25.40
N HIS A 2 4.42 -5.22 -24.66
CA HIS A 2 3.19 -4.55 -25.11
C HIS A 2 2.85 -3.24 -24.34
N TYR A 3 3.66 -2.85 -23.36
CA TYR A 3 3.42 -1.72 -22.44
C TYR A 3 3.88 -0.34 -22.97
N PHE A 4 4.48 -0.26 -24.17
CA PHE A 4 5.24 0.92 -24.61
C PHE A 4 4.50 1.91 -25.53
N LYS A 5 3.21 1.71 -25.83
CA LYS A 5 2.58 2.39 -26.98
C LYS A 5 1.59 3.52 -26.68
N LYS A 6 1.23 3.80 -25.42
CA LYS A 6 0.25 4.85 -25.11
C LYS A 6 0.77 5.77 -24.01
N ASN A 7 1.00 7.04 -24.33
CA ASN A 7 1.19 8.08 -23.31
C ASN A 7 -0.09 8.15 -22.48
N ILE A 8 0.00 7.75 -21.22
CA ILE A 8 -1.13 7.80 -20.29
C ILE A 8 -1.31 9.25 -19.84
N ASN A 9 -2.40 9.89 -20.28
CA ASN A 9 -2.81 11.21 -19.78
C ASN A 9 -3.56 11.08 -18.44
N ILE A 10 -3.67 12.15 -17.66
CA ILE A 10 -4.30 12.14 -16.32
C ILE A 10 -5.71 11.49 -16.30
N PRO A 11 -6.62 11.76 -17.25
CA PRO A 11 -7.93 11.11 -17.26
C PRO A 11 -7.86 9.59 -17.49
N ASP A 12 -6.94 9.15 -18.36
CA ASP A 12 -6.67 7.73 -18.63
C ASP A 12 -6.08 7.05 -17.39
N LEU A 13 -5.20 7.75 -16.66
CA LEU A 13 -4.66 7.28 -15.37
C LEU A 13 -5.77 7.13 -14.32
N CYS A 14 -6.66 8.11 -14.17
CA CYS A 14 -7.78 8.03 -13.22
C CYS A 14 -8.69 6.83 -13.51
N MET A 15 -9.04 6.63 -14.78
CA MET A 15 -9.84 5.47 -15.18
C MET A 15 -9.08 4.16 -14.94
N GLN A 16 -7.79 4.10 -15.26
CA GLN A 16 -6.94 2.93 -15.00
C GLN A 16 -6.74 2.63 -13.51
N ILE A 17 -6.67 3.64 -12.64
CA ILE A 17 -6.65 3.48 -11.17
C ILE A 17 -7.98 2.88 -10.71
N LEU A 18 -9.10 3.46 -11.15
CA LEU A 18 -10.43 3.05 -10.72
C LEU A 18 -10.82 1.66 -11.25
N SER A 19 -10.40 1.31 -12.46
CA SER A 19 -10.66 0.01 -13.08
C SER A 19 -9.60 -1.05 -12.77
N GLY A 20 -8.45 -0.65 -12.21
CA GLY A 20 -7.29 -1.50 -11.99
C GLY A 20 -6.63 -2.01 -13.28
N ASP A 21 -6.80 -1.30 -14.39
CA ASP A 21 -6.43 -1.74 -15.74
C ASP A 21 -4.94 -1.54 -16.08
N ALA A 22 -4.23 -0.74 -15.29
CA ALA A 22 -2.81 -0.46 -15.51
C ALA A 22 -1.89 -1.40 -14.72
N GLY A 23 -1.94 -2.69 -15.10
CA GLY A 23 -1.05 -3.73 -14.57
C GLY A 23 -1.22 -4.03 -13.07
N TYR A 24 -0.39 -4.95 -12.57
CA TYR A 24 -0.47 -5.50 -11.21
C TYR A 24 -0.34 -4.46 -10.09
N HIS A 25 0.24 -3.28 -10.35
CA HIS A 25 0.53 -2.27 -9.31
C HIS A 25 -0.60 -1.25 -9.10
N LEU A 26 -1.35 -0.87 -10.14
CA LEU A 26 -2.49 0.05 -9.99
C LEU A 26 -3.76 -0.68 -9.50
N TRP A 27 -3.79 -2.00 -9.67
CA TRP A 27 -4.76 -2.91 -9.05
C TRP A 27 -4.86 -2.74 -7.52
N TYR A 28 -3.71 -2.75 -6.82
CA TYR A 28 -3.66 -2.58 -5.36
C TYR A 28 -4.20 -1.23 -4.92
N MET A 29 -3.93 -0.20 -5.71
CA MET A 29 -4.40 1.16 -5.45
C MET A 29 -5.93 1.24 -5.56
N GLY A 30 -6.50 0.70 -6.64
CA GLY A 30 -7.95 0.63 -6.82
C GLY A 30 -8.63 -0.08 -5.64
N MET A 31 -8.03 -1.15 -5.12
CA MET A 31 -8.52 -1.81 -3.92
C MET A 31 -8.44 -0.94 -2.66
N ILE A 32 -7.31 -0.27 -2.39
CA ILE A 32 -7.16 0.58 -1.20
C ILE A 32 -8.18 1.72 -1.21
N VAL A 33 -8.34 2.41 -2.35
CA VAL A 33 -9.30 3.52 -2.46
C VAL A 33 -10.72 3.04 -2.15
N ARG A 34 -11.11 1.88 -2.70
CA ARG A 34 -12.41 1.27 -2.43
C ARG A 34 -12.54 0.82 -0.98
N LEU A 35 -11.47 0.33 -0.37
CA LEU A 35 -11.46 -0.02 1.05
C LEU A 35 -11.78 1.20 1.92
N PHE A 36 -11.22 2.37 1.63
CA PHE A 36 -11.52 3.57 2.42
C PHE A 36 -13.02 3.89 2.46
N ILE A 37 -13.79 3.49 1.44
CA ILE A 37 -15.26 3.59 1.42
C ILE A 37 -15.89 2.62 2.44
N TYR A 38 -15.37 1.39 2.53
CA TYR A 38 -15.87 0.36 3.47
C TYR A 38 -15.31 0.50 4.89
N LEU A 39 -14.23 1.25 5.07
CA LEU A 39 -13.49 1.35 6.33
C LEU A 39 -14.37 1.76 7.53
N PRO A 40 -15.30 2.74 7.43
CA PRO A 40 -16.18 3.09 8.54
C PRO A 40 -17.03 1.92 9.03
N LEU A 41 -17.59 1.14 8.10
CA LEU A 41 -18.41 -0.03 8.40
C LEU A 41 -17.56 -1.15 9.02
N ILE A 42 -16.38 -1.42 8.46
CA ILE A 42 -15.44 -2.42 8.98
C ILE A 42 -15.02 -2.07 10.42
N LEU A 43 -14.65 -0.80 10.67
CA LEU A 43 -14.28 -0.33 12.01
C LEU A 43 -15.45 -0.43 12.99
N TRP A 44 -16.67 -0.13 12.56
CA TRP A 44 -17.87 -0.28 13.38
C TRP A 44 -18.11 -1.72 13.81
N ILE A 45 -18.05 -2.67 12.86
CA ILE A 45 -18.19 -4.12 13.14
C ILE A 45 -17.08 -4.60 14.08
N LEU A 46 -15.83 -4.27 13.78
CA LEU A 46 -14.70 -4.74 14.58
C LEU A 46 -14.68 -4.16 15.99
N LYS A 47 -15.13 -2.90 16.18
CA LYS A 47 -15.30 -2.33 17.51
C LYS A 47 -16.32 -3.12 18.35
N LYS A 48 -17.42 -3.57 17.73
CA LYS A 48 -18.44 -4.40 18.40
C LYS A 48 -17.91 -5.79 18.76
N ILE A 49 -17.06 -6.38 17.91
CA ILE A 49 -16.40 -7.66 18.19
C ILE A 49 -15.34 -7.50 19.29
N HIS A 50 -14.58 -6.40 19.27
CA HIS A 50 -13.44 -6.22 20.18
C HIS A 50 -13.83 -6.13 21.66
N VAL A 51 -15.03 -5.63 21.96
CA VAL A 51 -15.58 -5.55 23.33
C VAL A 51 -16.17 -6.88 23.84
N GLN A 52 -16.20 -7.92 23.01
CA GLN A 52 -16.70 -9.24 23.39
C GLN A 52 -15.63 -10.07 24.12
N SER A 53 -16.05 -11.22 24.66
CA SER A 53 -15.16 -12.18 25.31
C SER A 53 -14.04 -12.66 24.39
N PHE A 54 -12.89 -13.03 24.97
CA PHE A 54 -11.74 -13.54 24.22
C PHE A 54 -12.10 -14.72 23.30
N THR A 55 -12.90 -15.66 23.79
CA THR A 55 -13.34 -16.84 23.03
C THR A 55 -14.12 -16.45 21.77
N LEU A 56 -15.04 -15.48 21.88
CA LEU A 56 -15.80 -15.01 20.72
C LEU A 56 -14.88 -14.32 19.71
N ARG A 57 -13.96 -13.46 20.18
CA ARG A 57 -12.98 -12.79 19.31
C ARG A 57 -12.11 -13.79 18.55
N LEU A 58 -11.64 -14.82 19.24
CA LEU A 58 -10.83 -15.89 18.64
C LEU A 58 -11.63 -16.70 17.61
N SER A 59 -12.87 -17.09 17.95
CA SER A 59 -13.77 -17.81 17.04
C SER A 59 -14.05 -17.03 15.76
N VAL A 60 -14.36 -15.73 15.89
CA VAL A 60 -14.56 -14.84 14.74
C VAL A 60 -13.30 -14.75 13.90
N PHE A 61 -12.12 -14.61 14.52
CA PHE A 61 -10.86 -14.55 13.80
C PHE A 61 -10.56 -15.85 13.00
N ILE A 62 -10.72 -17.01 13.63
CA ILE A 62 -10.54 -18.31 12.98
C ILE A 62 -11.52 -18.47 11.81
N THR A 63 -12.80 -18.13 12.03
CA THR A 63 -13.84 -18.20 11.00
C THR A 63 -13.51 -17.34 9.80
N ILE A 64 -13.01 -16.13 10.03
CA ILE A 64 -12.58 -15.20 8.98
C ILE A 64 -11.37 -15.76 8.22
N ALA A 65 -10.39 -16.32 8.92
CA ALA A 65 -9.21 -16.92 8.30
C ALA A 65 -9.56 -18.12 7.40
N ILE A 66 -10.43 -19.02 7.87
CA ILE A 66 -10.92 -20.16 7.07
C ILE A 66 -11.75 -19.67 5.89
N SER A 67 -12.67 -18.73 6.12
CA SER A 67 -13.48 -18.12 5.05
C SER A 67 -12.60 -17.48 3.97
N TYR A 68 -11.47 -16.86 4.36
CA TYR A 68 -10.54 -16.25 3.40
C TYR A 68 -9.88 -17.29 2.50
N TYR A 69 -9.51 -18.45 3.05
CA TYR A 69 -8.94 -19.53 2.24
C TYR A 69 -9.93 -19.99 1.16
N GLU A 70 -11.19 -20.21 1.53
CA GLU A 70 -12.25 -20.61 0.58
C GLU A 70 -12.53 -19.52 -0.46
N VAL A 71 -12.65 -18.25 -0.03
CA VAL A 71 -12.84 -17.11 -0.93
C VAL A 71 -11.67 -16.95 -1.90
N SER A 72 -10.43 -17.12 -1.43
CA SER A 72 -9.24 -17.09 -2.29
C SER A 72 -9.19 -18.27 -3.27
N LYS A 73 -9.61 -19.46 -2.84
CA LYS A 73 -9.66 -20.66 -3.70
C LYS A 73 -10.66 -20.50 -4.83
N TYR A 74 -11.85 -19.97 -4.54
CA TYR A 74 -12.95 -19.85 -5.49
C TYR A 74 -13.19 -18.43 -6.02
N GLN A 75 -12.22 -17.53 -5.86
CA GLN A 75 -12.36 -16.11 -6.25
C GLN A 75 -12.93 -15.94 -7.66
N ASN A 76 -12.38 -16.66 -8.66
CA ASN A 76 -12.83 -16.54 -10.04
C ASN A 76 -14.29 -16.97 -10.21
N VAL A 77 -14.68 -18.08 -9.58
CA VAL A 77 -16.07 -18.60 -9.65
C VAL A 77 -17.04 -17.67 -8.95
N ILE A 78 -16.66 -17.15 -7.77
CA ILE A 78 -17.48 -16.20 -7.01
C ILE A 78 -17.67 -14.91 -7.81
N SER A 79 -16.57 -14.37 -8.33
CA SER A 79 -16.60 -13.12 -9.11
C SER A 79 -17.44 -13.24 -10.37
N ASP A 80 -17.31 -14.36 -11.09
CA ASP A 80 -18.09 -14.66 -12.30
C ASP A 80 -19.60 -14.74 -12.02
N LYS A 81 -20.00 -15.43 -10.94
CA LYS A 81 -21.40 -15.47 -10.52
C LYS A 81 -21.93 -14.09 -10.11
N VAL A 82 -21.14 -13.32 -9.37
CA VAL A 82 -21.54 -11.98 -8.91
C VAL A 82 -21.70 -11.02 -10.09
N ILE A 83 -20.77 -11.06 -11.06
CA ILE A 83 -20.85 -10.15 -12.21
C ILE A 83 -22.08 -10.45 -13.08
N HIS A 84 -22.38 -11.73 -13.33
CA HIS A 84 -23.55 -12.13 -14.11
C HIS A 84 -24.88 -11.97 -13.37
N PHE A 85 -24.84 -11.93 -12.04
CA PHE A 85 -26.00 -11.55 -11.24
C PHE A 85 -26.32 -10.05 -11.35
N ILE A 86 -25.29 -9.20 -11.40
CA ILE A 86 -25.46 -7.73 -11.47
C ILE A 86 -25.69 -7.25 -12.91
N PHE A 87 -25.05 -7.89 -13.89
CA PHE A 87 -25.07 -7.49 -15.29
C PHE A 87 -25.39 -8.68 -16.20
N ASN A 88 -26.39 -8.53 -17.08
CA ASN A 88 -26.72 -9.56 -18.06
C ASN A 88 -25.57 -9.85 -19.04
N ASN A 89 -24.90 -8.80 -19.53
CA ASN A 89 -23.77 -8.88 -20.46
C ASN A 89 -22.62 -7.98 -19.98
N PRO A 90 -21.77 -8.46 -19.06
CA PRO A 90 -20.75 -7.61 -18.47
C PRO A 90 -19.64 -7.27 -19.46
N THR A 91 -19.31 -5.98 -19.53
CA THR A 91 -18.13 -5.49 -20.25
C THR A 91 -16.83 -5.93 -19.54
N ALA A 92 -15.71 -5.93 -20.27
CA ALA A 92 -14.39 -6.24 -19.70
C ALA A 92 -14.03 -5.36 -18.49
N ALA A 93 -14.43 -4.08 -18.50
CA ALA A 93 -14.21 -3.17 -17.39
C ALA A 93 -15.03 -3.56 -16.15
N GLN A 94 -16.29 -3.94 -16.33
CA GLN A 94 -17.16 -4.39 -15.22
C GLN A 94 -16.64 -5.69 -14.60
N MET A 95 -16.23 -6.66 -15.42
CA MET A 95 -15.59 -7.90 -14.93
C MET A 95 -14.34 -7.62 -14.10
N LYS A 96 -13.47 -6.71 -14.57
CA LYS A 96 -12.28 -6.29 -13.81
C LYS A 96 -12.67 -5.61 -12.50
N ILE A 97 -13.66 -4.72 -12.49
CA ILE A 97 -14.09 -4.02 -11.28
C ILE A 97 -14.49 -5.02 -10.18
N ILE A 98 -15.28 -6.06 -10.50
CA ILE A 98 -15.70 -7.05 -9.51
C ILE A 98 -14.54 -7.95 -9.09
N ASN A 99 -13.71 -8.41 -10.03
CA ASN A 99 -12.52 -9.23 -9.75
C ASN A 99 -11.52 -8.55 -8.79
N ILE A 100 -11.52 -7.21 -8.76
CA ILE A 100 -10.62 -6.36 -7.97
C ILE A 100 -11.36 -5.81 -6.74
N SER A 101 -12.37 -6.53 -6.25
CA SER A 101 -13.09 -6.13 -5.04
C SER A 101 -12.21 -6.29 -3.80
N PRO A 102 -12.18 -5.29 -2.88
CA PRO A 102 -11.53 -5.42 -1.56
C PRO A 102 -12.05 -6.62 -0.75
N PHE A 103 -13.25 -7.12 -1.08
CA PHE A 103 -13.80 -8.34 -0.51
C PHE A 103 -12.84 -9.53 -0.67
N PHE A 104 -12.21 -9.73 -1.83
CA PHE A 104 -11.29 -10.85 -2.02
C PHE A 104 -10.00 -10.74 -1.19
N TRP A 105 -9.80 -9.62 -0.50
CA TRP A 105 -8.60 -9.27 0.26
C TRP A 105 -8.93 -8.89 1.71
N PHE A 106 -10.14 -9.23 2.20
CA PHE A 106 -10.62 -8.80 3.52
C PHE A 106 -9.70 -9.23 4.67
N LEU A 107 -8.97 -10.35 4.53
CA LEU A 107 -8.12 -10.87 5.61
C LEU A 107 -7.02 -9.89 5.98
N TYR A 108 -6.37 -9.25 4.99
CA TYR A 108 -5.33 -8.26 5.22
C TYR A 108 -5.83 -7.10 6.10
N PHE A 109 -7.05 -6.64 5.84
CA PHE A 109 -7.64 -5.51 6.55
C PHE A 109 -8.11 -5.88 7.95
N ILE A 110 -8.73 -7.05 8.10
CA ILE A 110 -9.18 -7.53 9.41
C ILE A 110 -7.97 -7.84 10.31
N MET A 111 -6.93 -8.49 9.79
CA MET A 111 -5.67 -8.68 10.51
C MET A 111 -5.04 -7.35 10.90
N GLY A 112 -4.95 -6.40 9.96
CA GLY A 112 -4.39 -5.08 10.22
C GLY A 112 -5.12 -4.34 11.34
N ILE A 113 -6.46 -4.35 11.34
CA ILE A 113 -7.26 -3.70 12.38
C ILE A 113 -7.17 -4.45 13.72
N TYR A 114 -7.17 -5.78 13.70
CA TYR A 114 -6.96 -6.57 14.92
C TYR A 114 -5.60 -6.27 15.56
N ILE A 115 -4.55 -6.18 14.74
CA ILE A 115 -3.21 -5.78 15.18
C ILE A 115 -3.24 -4.36 15.73
N ALA A 116 -3.93 -3.42 15.08
CA ALA A 116 -4.04 -2.04 15.55
C ALA A 116 -4.67 -1.95 16.95
N PHE A 117 -5.72 -2.73 17.23
CA PHE A 117 -6.35 -2.76 18.55
C PHE A 117 -5.51 -3.47 19.62
N ASN A 118 -4.60 -4.37 19.23
CA ASN A 118 -3.77 -5.16 20.16
C ASN A 118 -2.28 -4.86 19.98
N TYR A 119 -1.93 -3.64 19.55
CA TYR A 119 -0.62 -3.32 19.01
C TYR A 119 0.53 -3.62 19.98
N GLU A 120 0.39 -3.29 21.26
CA GLU A 120 1.43 -3.55 22.26
C GLU A 120 1.67 -5.06 22.47
N ILE A 121 0.59 -5.85 22.51
CA ILE A 121 0.67 -7.31 22.62
C ILE A 121 1.33 -7.90 21.38
N PHE A 122 0.90 -7.44 20.19
CA PHE A 122 1.47 -7.84 18.91
C PHE A 122 2.97 -7.54 18.85
N LYS A 123 3.36 -6.28 19.11
CA LYS A 123 4.77 -5.83 19.09
C LYS A 123 5.62 -6.68 20.03
N ARG A 124 5.18 -6.87 21.28
CA ARG A 124 5.91 -7.71 22.26
C ARG A 124 6.06 -9.15 21.77
N THR A 125 5.01 -9.72 21.18
CA THR A 125 5.01 -11.11 20.70
C THR A 125 5.95 -11.28 19.50
N VAL A 126 5.85 -10.39 18.51
CA VAL A 126 6.71 -10.42 17.32
C VAL A 126 8.18 -10.23 17.69
N LEU A 127 8.49 -9.30 18.59
CA LEU A 127 9.87 -9.10 19.04
C LEU A 127 10.40 -10.27 19.89
N LYS A 128 9.54 -10.93 20.67
CA LYS A 128 9.89 -12.15 21.42
C LYS A 128 10.32 -13.28 20.47
N PHE A 129 9.60 -13.46 19.36
CA PHE A 129 9.86 -14.51 18.37
C PHE A 129 10.68 -14.05 17.15
N LYS A 130 11.40 -12.92 17.26
CA LYS A 130 12.07 -12.29 16.11
C LYS A 130 13.01 -13.23 15.34
N VAL A 131 13.78 -14.06 16.04
CA VAL A 131 14.74 -14.99 15.41
C VAL A 131 14.00 -16.04 14.59
N LEU A 132 12.97 -16.66 15.17
CA LEU A 132 12.13 -17.63 14.48
C LEU A 132 11.48 -17.02 13.24
N ILE A 133 10.92 -15.80 13.36
CA ILE A 133 10.29 -15.11 12.25
C ILE A 133 11.28 -14.86 11.11
N ILE A 134 12.48 -14.37 11.41
CA ILE A 134 13.50 -14.07 10.39
C ILE A 134 13.99 -15.36 9.71
N VAL A 135 14.25 -16.43 10.47
CA VAL A 135 14.69 -17.71 9.91
C VAL A 135 13.61 -18.31 9.01
N THR A 136 12.36 -18.33 9.46
CA THR A 136 11.23 -18.82 8.65
C THR A 136 11.03 -17.96 7.40
N TYR A 137 11.16 -16.63 7.52
CA TYR A 137 11.11 -15.73 6.37
C TYR A 137 12.21 -16.04 5.35
N ILE A 138 13.46 -16.25 5.76
CA ILE A 138 14.57 -16.59 4.86
C ILE A 138 14.28 -17.91 4.12
N GLY A 139 13.78 -18.94 4.82
CA GLY A 139 13.40 -20.20 4.20
C GLY A 139 12.28 -20.04 3.17
N LEU A 140 11.23 -19.31 3.52
CA LEU A 140 10.10 -19.04 2.62
C LEU A 140 10.48 -18.14 1.43
N PHE A 141 11.37 -17.17 1.64
CA PHE A 141 11.93 -16.33 0.59
C PHE A 141 12.74 -17.15 -0.40
N THR A 142 13.56 -18.08 0.11
CA THR A 142 14.32 -19.02 -0.73
C THR A 142 13.37 -19.91 -1.54
N TYR A 143 12.31 -20.45 -0.92
CA TYR A 143 11.28 -21.19 -1.63
C TYR A 143 10.61 -20.35 -2.73
N ALA A 144 10.22 -19.11 -2.43
CA ALA A 144 9.57 -18.22 -3.40
C ALA A 144 10.51 -17.91 -4.58
N TYR A 145 11.80 -17.68 -4.30
CA TYR A 145 12.82 -17.49 -5.33
C TYR A 145 12.97 -18.74 -6.21
N LEU A 146 13.09 -19.92 -5.61
CA LEU A 146 13.21 -21.18 -6.35
C LEU A 146 11.95 -21.48 -7.17
N ASN A 147 10.76 -21.12 -6.69
CA ASN A 147 9.53 -21.27 -7.45
C ASN A 147 9.50 -20.33 -8.66
N GLU A 148 9.92 -19.07 -8.50
CA GLU A 148 10.03 -18.11 -9.60
C GLU A 148 11.03 -18.59 -10.67
N MET A 149 12.11 -19.25 -10.24
CA MET A 149 13.08 -19.90 -11.12
C MET A 149 12.58 -21.23 -11.71
N ASN A 150 11.33 -21.62 -11.47
CA ASN A 150 10.70 -22.87 -11.89
C ASN A 150 11.42 -24.15 -11.40
N MET A 151 12.16 -24.06 -10.28
CA MET A 151 12.89 -25.20 -9.70
C MET A 151 12.06 -26.01 -8.71
N VAL A 152 10.99 -25.44 -8.16
CA VAL A 152 10.04 -26.10 -7.26
C VAL A 152 8.60 -25.78 -7.67
N PRO A 153 7.61 -26.67 -7.43
CA PRO A 153 6.23 -26.44 -7.81
C PRO A 153 5.54 -25.38 -6.94
N PHE A 154 4.52 -24.72 -7.50
CA PHE A 154 3.74 -23.73 -6.78
C PHE A 154 2.82 -24.39 -5.73
N ILE A 155 3.05 -24.04 -4.46
CA ILE A 155 2.20 -24.41 -3.33
C ILE A 155 1.60 -23.14 -2.73
N ARG A 156 0.27 -22.99 -2.86
CA ARG A 156 -0.47 -21.80 -2.40
C ARG A 156 -0.25 -21.49 -0.93
N ALA A 157 -0.24 -22.50 -0.07
CA ALA A 157 -0.02 -22.34 1.37
C ALA A 157 1.36 -21.75 1.69
N MET A 158 2.41 -22.18 0.99
CA MET A 158 3.76 -21.65 1.17
C MET A 158 3.84 -20.18 0.76
N TYR A 159 3.16 -19.77 -0.31
CA TYR A 159 3.07 -18.37 -0.71
C TYR A 159 2.32 -17.50 0.31
N LEU A 160 1.21 -17.99 0.86
CA LEU A 160 0.48 -17.28 1.92
C LEU A 160 1.36 -17.11 3.16
N LEU A 161 2.07 -18.16 3.59
CA LEU A 161 3.03 -18.07 4.69
C LEU A 161 4.16 -17.09 4.36
N TYR A 162 4.71 -17.15 3.15
CA TYR A 162 5.75 -16.22 2.69
C TYR A 162 5.30 -14.77 2.83
N PHE A 163 4.09 -14.42 2.40
CA PHE A 163 3.58 -13.06 2.54
C PHE A 163 3.43 -12.64 4.01
N VAL A 164 2.85 -13.50 4.86
CA VAL A 164 2.69 -13.21 6.29
C VAL A 164 4.04 -13.00 6.96
N PHE A 165 5.00 -13.92 6.78
CA PHE A 165 6.33 -13.82 7.39
C PHE A 165 7.16 -12.68 6.80
N SER A 166 6.97 -12.31 5.53
CA SER A 166 7.57 -11.11 4.94
C SER A 166 7.14 -9.85 5.69
N ILE A 167 5.83 -9.69 5.93
CA ILE A 167 5.31 -8.53 6.69
C ILE A 167 5.90 -8.50 8.10
N LEU A 168 5.95 -9.63 8.78
CA LEU A 168 6.51 -9.72 10.14
C LEU A 168 8.02 -9.42 10.17
N ALA A 169 8.78 -9.93 9.20
CA ALA A 169 10.22 -9.66 9.08
C ALA A 169 10.48 -8.17 8.85
N TRP A 170 9.78 -7.55 7.89
CA TRP A 170 9.89 -6.11 7.63
C TRP A 170 9.42 -5.26 8.82
N TYR A 171 8.43 -5.72 9.58
CA TYR A 171 8.02 -5.06 10.82
C TYR A 171 9.14 -5.08 11.86
N ILE A 172 9.80 -6.23 12.08
CA ILE A 172 10.93 -6.34 13.01
C ILE A 172 12.06 -5.38 12.61
N ILE A 173 12.42 -5.39 11.32
CA ILE A 173 13.43 -4.47 10.77
C ILE A 173 13.01 -3.02 11.04
N SER A 174 11.76 -2.67 10.74
CA SER A 174 11.23 -1.32 10.96
C SER A 174 11.32 -0.89 12.42
N VAL A 175 10.99 -1.76 13.38
CA VAL A 175 11.11 -1.45 14.81
C VAL A 175 12.56 -1.21 15.20
N ILE A 176 13.50 -2.05 14.75
CA ILE A 176 14.93 -1.89 15.04
C ILE A 176 15.46 -0.56 14.46
N LEU A 177 15.10 -0.25 13.22
CA LEU A 177 15.53 0.98 12.54
C LEU A 177 14.90 2.23 13.15
N SER A 178 13.67 2.13 13.67
CA SER A 178 12.97 3.26 14.30
C SER A 178 13.64 3.77 15.57
N ASN A 179 14.45 2.94 16.25
CA ASN A 179 15.21 3.35 17.43
C ASN A 179 16.41 4.24 17.11
N ARG A 180 16.78 4.42 15.83
CA ARG A 180 17.92 5.24 15.40
C ARG A 180 17.41 6.55 14.81
N ALA A 181 17.72 7.68 15.43
CA ALA A 181 17.19 8.99 15.06
C ALA A 181 17.36 9.35 13.57
N VAL A 182 18.57 9.14 13.03
CA VAL A 182 18.89 9.43 11.62
C VAL A 182 18.07 8.54 10.68
N THR A 183 18.09 7.23 10.92
CA THR A 183 17.39 6.26 10.09
C THR A 183 15.88 6.46 10.14
N TYR A 184 15.33 6.67 11.34
CA TYR A 184 13.94 7.04 11.53
C TYR A 184 13.59 8.30 10.73
N SER A 185 14.40 9.36 10.82
CA SER A 185 14.14 10.62 10.11
C SER A 185 14.05 10.41 8.59
N ILE A 186 14.99 9.65 8.02
CA ILE A 186 15.02 9.35 6.57
C ILE A 186 13.78 8.53 6.17
N PHE A 187 13.51 7.41 6.83
CA PHE A 187 12.37 6.56 6.46
C PHE A 187 11.02 7.22 6.75
N ASN A 188 10.92 8.03 7.80
CA ASN A 188 9.72 8.82 8.09
C ASN A 188 9.48 9.88 7.01
N PHE A 189 10.55 10.48 6.47
CA PHE A 189 10.43 11.39 5.33
C PHE A 189 9.84 10.69 4.10
N PHE A 190 10.40 9.55 3.68
CA PHE A 190 9.85 8.77 2.57
C PHE A 190 8.43 8.28 2.87
N GLY A 191 8.19 7.78 4.09
CA GLY A 191 6.89 7.27 4.54
C GLY A 191 5.77 8.29 4.43
N LYS A 192 6.00 9.54 4.83
CA LYS A 192 5.01 10.63 4.76
C LYS A 192 4.50 10.92 3.35
N TYR A 193 5.29 10.65 2.32
CA TYR A 193 4.94 10.90 0.93
C TYR A 193 4.82 9.61 0.11
N SER A 194 4.95 8.45 0.75
CA SER A 194 4.99 7.14 0.09
C SER A 194 3.71 6.84 -0.66
N PHE A 195 2.54 7.20 -0.12
CA PHE A 195 1.24 6.98 -0.77
C PHE A 195 1.09 7.79 -2.06
N GLY A 196 1.34 9.10 -2.00
CA GLY A 196 1.32 9.94 -3.20
C GLY A 196 2.38 9.51 -4.21
N SER A 197 3.56 9.10 -3.73
CA SER A 197 4.63 8.61 -4.61
C SER A 197 4.20 7.30 -5.28
N TYR A 198 3.58 6.40 -4.53
CA TYR A 198 3.01 5.20 -5.11
C TYR A 198 1.92 5.49 -6.15
N LEU A 199 1.21 6.61 -6.09
CA LEU A 199 0.26 6.99 -7.15
C LEU A 199 0.95 7.43 -8.45
N SER A 200 1.99 8.26 -8.34
CA SER A 200 2.66 8.86 -9.50
C SER A 200 3.80 8.04 -10.08
N HIS A 201 4.24 6.96 -9.42
CA HIS A 201 5.44 6.21 -9.83
C HIS A 201 5.33 5.65 -11.25
N VAL A 202 4.12 5.27 -11.71
CA VAL A 202 3.92 4.73 -13.07
C VAL A 202 4.22 5.76 -14.15
N LEU A 203 3.86 7.04 -13.93
CA LEU A 203 4.18 8.12 -14.86
C LEU A 203 5.70 8.37 -14.90
N LEU A 204 6.33 8.36 -13.72
CA LEU A 204 7.74 8.63 -13.59
C LEU A 204 8.61 7.51 -14.16
N ILE A 205 8.24 6.24 -13.93
CA ILE A 205 8.94 5.07 -14.49
C ILE A 205 8.98 5.15 -16.01
N GLN A 206 7.88 5.51 -16.67
CA GLN A 206 7.85 5.67 -18.13
C GLN A 206 8.77 6.77 -18.62
N LEU A 207 8.78 7.92 -17.94
CA LEU A 207 9.66 9.04 -18.28
C LEU A 207 11.13 8.65 -18.14
N ILE A 208 11.50 8.01 -17.03
CA ILE A 208 12.88 7.62 -16.72
C ILE A 208 13.33 6.49 -17.65
N LEU A 209 12.48 5.49 -17.92
CA LEU A 209 12.75 4.45 -18.90
C LEU A 209 13.07 5.04 -20.28
N LYS A 210 12.29 6.04 -20.72
CA LYS A 210 12.52 6.71 -21.99
C LYS A 210 13.91 7.35 -22.01
N ILE A 211 14.31 8.00 -20.93
CA ILE A 211 15.64 8.62 -20.83
C ILE A 211 16.74 7.54 -20.82
N ILE A 212 16.65 6.53 -19.95
CA ILE A 212 17.70 5.53 -19.78
C ILE A 212 17.89 4.68 -21.05
N MET A 213 16.79 4.15 -21.60
CA MET A 213 16.87 3.20 -22.71
C MET A 213 17.02 3.90 -24.07
N PHE A 214 16.32 5.02 -24.31
CA PHE A 214 16.38 5.69 -25.63
C PHE A 214 17.47 6.74 -25.71
N LYS A 215 17.74 7.52 -24.64
CA LYS A 215 18.78 8.56 -24.69
C LYS A 215 20.17 8.01 -24.36
N TYR A 216 20.29 7.15 -23.36
CA TYR A 216 21.58 6.60 -22.92
C TYR A 216 21.87 5.19 -23.45
N GLY A 217 20.92 4.55 -24.12
CA GLY A 217 21.14 3.25 -24.78
C GLY A 217 21.40 2.08 -23.82
N ILE A 218 21.16 2.25 -22.51
CA ILE A 218 21.40 1.19 -21.52
C ILE A 218 20.35 0.09 -21.70
N ARG A 219 20.80 -1.14 -21.92
CA ARG A 219 19.93 -2.33 -22.13
C ARG A 219 20.07 -3.41 -21.05
N ASP A 220 21.00 -3.23 -20.12
CA ASP A 220 21.13 -4.13 -18.97
C ASP A 220 19.94 -3.97 -18.03
N TRP A 221 19.16 -5.03 -17.84
CA TRP A 221 17.92 -4.98 -17.07
C TRP A 221 18.14 -4.77 -15.57
N LEU A 222 19.26 -5.24 -15.02
CA LEU A 222 19.59 -5.04 -13.61
C LEU A 222 19.96 -3.58 -13.36
N ALA A 223 20.77 -3.00 -14.24
CA ALA A 223 21.14 -1.59 -14.19
C ALA A 223 19.90 -0.70 -14.40
N VAL A 224 19.10 -0.96 -15.43
CA VAL A 224 17.85 -0.23 -15.69
C VAL A 224 16.90 -0.33 -14.49
N GLY A 225 16.69 -1.53 -13.95
CA GLY A 225 15.82 -1.76 -12.80
C GLY A 225 16.29 -1.05 -11.54
N THR A 226 17.59 -1.08 -11.26
CA THR A 226 18.20 -0.42 -10.08
C THR A 226 18.09 1.09 -10.19
N VAL A 227 18.44 1.67 -11.34
CA VAL A 227 18.33 3.11 -11.55
C VAL A 227 16.87 3.56 -11.48
N LEU A 228 15.94 2.82 -12.11
CA LEU A 228 14.51 3.11 -12.01
C LEU A 228 14.01 3.08 -10.58
N TRP A 229 14.40 2.09 -9.80
CA TRP A 229 14.00 1.97 -8.41
C TRP A 229 14.49 3.15 -7.57
N ILE A 230 15.80 3.45 -7.60
CA ILE A 230 16.39 4.55 -6.83
C ILE A 230 15.78 5.89 -7.24
N SER A 231 15.75 6.16 -8.55
CA SER A 231 15.24 7.42 -9.08
C SER A 231 13.75 7.59 -8.79
N SER A 232 12.95 6.53 -8.93
CA SER A 232 11.53 6.56 -8.61
C SER A 232 11.29 6.75 -7.11
N CYS A 233 12.12 6.20 -6.23
CA CYS A 233 11.99 6.47 -4.79
C CYS A 233 12.30 7.93 -4.46
N ILE A 234 13.39 8.49 -5.00
CA ILE A 234 13.87 9.84 -4.65
C ILE A 234 13.04 10.92 -5.34
N VAL A 235 13.00 10.91 -6.67
CA VAL A 235 12.39 11.98 -7.47
C VAL A 235 10.92 12.09 -7.15
N ASN A 236 10.24 10.95 -7.02
CA ASN A 236 8.81 10.95 -6.78
C ASN A 236 8.43 11.46 -5.39
N THR A 237 9.19 11.10 -4.37
CA THR A 237 9.02 11.63 -3.01
C THR A 237 9.20 13.15 -3.00
N ILE A 238 10.18 13.68 -3.74
CA ILE A 238 10.42 15.12 -3.87
C ILE A 238 9.26 15.81 -4.61
N LEU A 239 8.80 15.23 -5.72
CA LEU A 239 7.66 15.77 -6.48
C LEU A 239 6.40 15.83 -5.62
N ILE A 240 6.10 14.75 -4.89
CA ILE A 240 4.92 14.69 -4.03
C ILE A 240 5.03 15.68 -2.87
N LYS A 241 6.22 15.83 -2.28
CA LYS A 241 6.48 16.91 -1.32
C LYS A 241 6.26 18.30 -1.93
N ALA A 242 6.65 18.54 -3.18
CA ALA A 242 6.37 19.82 -3.83
C ALA A 242 4.85 20.03 -4.00
N THR A 243 4.11 19.00 -4.43
CA THR A 243 2.65 19.07 -4.58
C THR A 243 1.91 19.30 -3.26
N SER A 244 2.46 18.87 -2.12
CA SER A 244 1.82 19.11 -0.81
C SER A 244 1.80 20.59 -0.40
N HIS A 245 2.55 21.46 -1.08
CA HIS A 245 2.55 22.91 -0.83
C HIS A 245 1.47 23.66 -1.64
N ILE A 246 0.85 23.00 -2.62
CA ILE A 246 -0.25 23.56 -3.42
C ILE A 246 -1.52 23.61 -2.57
N PRO A 247 -2.41 24.62 -2.72
CA PRO A 247 -3.71 24.63 -2.06
C PRO A 247 -4.45 23.30 -2.28
N TYR A 248 -4.96 22.72 -1.18
CA TYR A 248 -5.62 21.41 -1.16
C TYR A 248 -4.74 20.19 -1.55
N GLY A 249 -3.43 20.36 -1.72
CA GLY A 249 -2.50 19.27 -2.03
C GLY A 249 -2.45 18.16 -0.96
N TYR A 250 -2.85 18.45 0.28
CA TYR A 250 -3.00 17.46 1.33
C TYR A 250 -4.05 16.38 1.01
N LEU A 251 -5.03 16.68 0.14
CA LEU A 251 -6.04 15.70 -0.30
C LEU A 251 -5.42 14.60 -1.18
N ILE A 252 -4.39 14.95 -1.95
CA ILE A 252 -3.70 14.03 -2.85
C ILE A 252 -2.55 13.34 -2.11
N THR A 253 -1.82 14.09 -1.30
CA THR A 253 -0.61 13.60 -0.62
C THR A 253 -0.89 12.91 0.71
N GLY A 254 -2.10 13.05 1.27
CA GLY A 254 -2.48 12.52 2.58
C GLY A 254 -1.77 13.19 3.76
N ASN A 255 -0.90 14.17 3.50
CA ASN A 255 -0.10 14.85 4.52
C ASN A 255 -0.60 16.29 4.68
N LYS A 256 -1.24 16.57 5.83
CA LYS A 256 -1.57 17.94 6.23
C LYS A 256 -0.31 18.66 6.69
N GLN A 257 0.45 19.17 5.73
CA GLN A 257 1.36 20.29 6.02
C GLN A 257 0.56 21.58 6.00
N LYS A 258 0.85 22.49 6.95
CA LYS A 258 0.28 23.85 6.92
C LYS A 258 0.56 24.42 5.54
N SER A 259 -0.50 24.83 4.85
CA SER A 259 -0.36 25.48 3.55
C SER A 259 0.59 26.69 3.68
N TYR A 260 1.36 26.99 2.66
CA TYR A 260 2.23 28.18 2.65
C TYR A 260 1.43 29.47 3.00
N ILE A 261 0.16 29.53 2.58
CA ILE A 261 -0.78 30.61 2.91
C ILE A 261 -1.14 30.63 4.40
N GLU A 262 -1.37 29.46 5.01
CA GLU A 262 -1.63 29.34 6.45
C GLU A 262 -0.38 29.63 7.29
N MET A 263 0.80 29.28 6.77
CA MET A 263 2.08 29.57 7.38
C MET A 263 2.33 31.09 7.39
N ILE A 264 2.14 31.77 6.25
CA ILE A 264 2.21 33.24 6.16
C ILE A 264 1.17 33.91 7.07
N LYS A 265 -0.08 33.45 7.05
CA LYS A 265 -1.12 33.97 7.96
C LYS A 265 -0.72 33.80 9.43
N SER A 266 -0.15 32.66 9.81
CA SER A 266 0.30 32.42 11.19
C SER A 266 1.50 33.28 11.61
N ILE A 267 2.39 33.62 10.67
CA ILE A 267 3.51 34.54 10.90
C ILE A 267 2.99 35.98 11.08
N ASN A 268 2.07 36.41 10.22
CA ASN A 268 1.45 37.74 10.34
C ASN A 268 0.63 37.90 11.62
N ILE A 269 -0.16 36.88 12.01
CA ILE A 269 -0.90 36.91 13.28
C ILE A 269 0.06 36.96 14.48
N LYS A 270 1.15 36.18 14.47
CA LYS A 270 2.15 36.25 15.55
C LYS A 270 2.83 37.61 15.64
N ARG A 271 3.16 38.25 14.51
CA ARG A 271 3.68 39.62 14.48
C ARG A 271 2.68 40.59 15.09
N VAL A 272 1.43 40.59 14.64
CA VAL A 272 0.37 41.48 15.15
C VAL A 272 0.19 41.30 16.66
N VAL A 273 0.15 40.06 17.16
CA VAL A 273 0.02 39.77 18.60
C VAL A 273 1.25 40.24 19.39
N GLN A 274 2.47 40.14 18.83
CA GLN A 274 3.66 40.70 19.47
C GLN A 274 3.63 42.23 19.50
N THR A 275 3.23 42.89 18.41
CA THR A 275 3.13 44.34 18.35
C THR A 275 2.12 44.89 19.35
N VAL A 276 0.97 44.21 19.50
CA VAL A 276 -0.07 44.59 20.48
C VAL A 276 0.41 44.37 21.92
N LYS A 277 1.17 43.31 22.19
CA LYS A 277 1.74 43.06 23.53
C LYS A 277 2.87 44.02 23.92
N SER A 278 3.56 44.63 22.96
CA SER A 278 4.58 45.66 23.23
C SER A 278 4.02 47.08 23.37
N SER A 279 2.72 47.27 23.08
CA SER A 279 2.01 48.55 23.18
C SER A 279 1.11 48.67 24.42
N PHE A 280 1.15 47.67 25.31
CA PHE A 280 0.57 47.67 26.65
C PHE A 280 1.67 47.46 27.68
#